data_AF-A0A8B6F998-F1
#
_entry.id   AF-A0A8B6F998-F1
#
_cell.length_a   1.000
_cell.length_b   1.000
_cell.length_c   1.000
_cell.angle_alpha   90.00
_cell.angle_beta   90.00
_cell.angle_gamma   90.00
#
_symmetry.space_group_name_H-M   'P 1'
#
loop_
_entity.id
_entity.type
_entity.pdbx_description
1 polymer ?
#
loop_
_entity_poly.entity_id
_entity_poly.type
_entity_poly.pdbx_seq_one_letter_code
_entity_poly.pdbx_strand_id
1 'polypeptide(L)' 'NLFVPFDVQSVEELTLGANLQLSQLHRLQWKTNQHFPDLSRQSQPVTATDNFTVLLNPMEIRTFQITWK' A
#
# COMPACT_ATOMS: atom_id res chain seq x y z
N ASN A 1 -8.87 -15.95 7.52
CA ASN A 1 -8.48 -15.27 8.77
C ASN A 1 -7.00 -15.49 8.97
N LEU A 2 -6.16 -14.47 8.74
CA LEU A 2 -4.70 -14.59 8.84
C LEU A 2 -4.21 -14.51 10.30
N PHE A 3 -4.90 -13.72 11.12
CA PHE A 3 -4.60 -13.54 12.54
C PHE A 3 -5.67 -14.24 13.36
N VAL A 4 -5.30 -15.34 14.01
CA VAL A 4 -6.19 -16.10 14.92
C VAL A 4 -6.20 -15.54 16.36
N PRO A 5 -5.07 -15.04 16.92
CA PRO A 5 -5.05 -14.64 18.33
C PRO A 5 -5.71 -13.30 18.67
N PHE A 6 -6.00 -12.45 17.69
CA PHE A 6 -6.52 -11.09 17.91
C PHE A 6 -7.41 -10.64 16.74
N ASP A 7 -8.29 -9.67 17.02
CA ASP A 7 -9.19 -9.12 16.02
C ASP A 7 -8.67 -7.78 15.50
N VAL A 8 -8.51 -7.68 14.18
CA VAL A 8 -8.08 -6.45 13.51
C VAL A 8 -9.24 -5.45 13.47
N GLN A 9 -9.01 -4.24 13.99
CA GLN A 9 -10.01 -3.16 14.03
C GLN A 9 -9.86 -2.19 12.88
N SER A 10 -8.61 -1.82 12.59
CA SER A 10 -8.26 -0.90 11.53
C SER A 10 -6.91 -1.23 10.94
N VAL A 11 -6.75 -0.88 9.67
CA VAL A 11 -5.53 -1.05 8.91
C VAL A 11 -5.25 0.25 8.18
N GLU A 12 -3.99 0.69 8.26
CA GLU A 12 -3.51 1.86 7.56
C GLU A 12 -2.27 1.49 6.74
N GLU A 13 -2.27 1.84 5.44
CA GLU A 13 -1.16 1.54 4.56
C GLU A 13 -0.09 2.65 4.61
N LEU A 14 1.16 2.23 4.81
CA LEU A 14 2.32 3.10 4.95
C LEU A 14 3.34 2.84 3.84
N THR A 15 4.31 3.73 3.72
CA THR A 15 5.52 3.49 2.91
C THR A 15 6.31 2.29 3.43
N LEU A 16 7.24 1.78 2.61
CA LEU A 16 8.08 0.62 2.98
C LEU A 16 8.82 0.80 4.31
N GLY A 17 9.26 2.03 4.62
CA GLY A 17 9.93 2.37 5.87
C GLY A 17 9.00 2.56 7.08
N ALA A 18 7.69 2.34 6.92
CA ALA A 18 6.67 2.52 7.95
C ALA A 18 6.68 3.91 8.62
N ASN A 19 7.12 4.94 7.89
CA ASN A 19 7.38 6.27 8.43
C ASN A 19 6.49 7.37 7.84
N LEU A 20 5.71 7.05 6.82
CA LEU A 20 4.84 7.98 6.12
C LEU A 20 3.60 7.24 5.63
N GLN A 21 2.43 7.87 5.74
CA GLN A 21 1.21 7.34 5.14
C GLN A 21 1.36 7.26 3.62
N LEU A 22 0.96 6.14 3.01
CA LEU A 22 1.17 5.95 1.58
C LEU A 22 0.46 7.03 0.74
N SER A 23 -0.71 7.50 1.20
CA SER A 23 -1.50 8.57 0.58
C SER A 23 -0.78 9.93 0.54
N GLN A 24 0.19 10.15 1.43
CA GLN A 24 0.98 11.38 1.53
C GLN A 24 2.28 11.30 0.72
N LEU A 25 2.58 10.15 0.11
CA LEU A 25 3.81 9.96 -0.66
C LEU A 25 3.71 10.69 -2.02
N HIS A 26 4.49 11.75 -2.17
CA HIS A 26 4.66 12.44 -3.44
C HIS A 26 6.07 12.20 -4.01
N ARG A 27 6.15 11.47 -5.12
CA ARG A 27 7.42 11.18 -5.80
C ARG A 27 7.69 12.20 -6.91
N LEU A 28 8.96 12.58 -7.05
CA LEU A 28 9.43 13.36 -8.20
C LEU A 28 9.16 12.61 -9.51
N GLN A 29 8.72 13.36 -10.52
CA GLN A 29 8.46 12.83 -11.86
C GLN A 29 9.61 13.21 -12.78
N TRP A 30 10.19 12.22 -13.44
CA TRP A 30 11.33 12.41 -14.34
C TRP A 30 10.90 12.17 -15.78
N LYS A 31 11.21 13.12 -16.67
CA LYS A 31 11.01 12.93 -18.11
C LYS A 31 12.13 12.03 -18.63
N THR A 32 11.76 10.87 -19.15
CA THR A 32 12.72 9.92 -19.76
C THR A 32 12.36 9.73 -21.23
N ASN A 33 13.37 9.46 -22.06
CA ASN A 33 13.18 9.26 -23.51
C ASN A 33 12.58 7.88 -23.83
N GLN A 34 12.44 7.02 -22.82
CA GLN A 34 11.87 5.68 -22.93
C GLN A 34 10.46 5.70 -22.34
N HIS A 35 9.51 5.08 -23.06
CA HIS A 35 8.15 4.93 -22.56
C HIS A 35 8.13 3.82 -21.50
N PHE A 36 8.38 4.20 -20.25
CA PHE A 36 8.07 3.31 -19.13
C PHE A 36 6.55 3.33 -18.89
N PRO A 37 5.93 2.18 -18.58
CA PRO A 37 4.54 2.16 -18.16
C PRO A 37 4.36 3.11 -16.99
N ASP A 38 3.29 3.89 -17.03
CA ASP A 38 2.99 4.94 -16.06
C ASP A 38 2.94 4.37 -14.64
N LEU A 39 4.02 4.57 -13.88
CA LEU A 39 4.17 4.10 -12.50
C LEU A 39 3.18 4.79 -11.54
N SER A 40 2.50 5.85 -11.98
CA SER A 40 1.47 6.53 -11.17
C SER A 40 0.28 5.62 -10.85
N ARG A 41 0.06 4.53 -11.61
CA ARG A 41 -0.95 3.52 -11.32
C ARG A 41 -0.52 2.47 -10.29
N GLN A 42 0.77 2.30 -10.05
CA GLN A 42 1.26 1.25 -9.12
C GLN A 42 1.21 1.66 -7.65
N SER A 43 1.10 2.95 -7.34
CA SER A 43 1.09 3.45 -5.96
C SER A 43 -0.25 4.00 -5.50
N GLN A 44 -1.33 3.74 -6.24
CA GLN A 44 -2.64 4.18 -5.78
C GLN A 44 -3.04 3.33 -4.57
N PRO A 45 -3.31 3.96 -3.41
CA PRO A 45 -3.82 3.21 -2.26
C PRO A 45 -5.12 2.56 -2.71
N VAL A 46 -5.16 1.23 -2.74
CA VAL A 46 -6.39 0.51 -3.05
C VAL A 46 -7.36 0.83 -1.93
N THR A 47 -8.39 1.61 -2.25
CA THR A 47 -9.52 1.80 -1.35
C THR A 47 -10.25 0.46 -1.30
N ALA A 48 -9.98 -0.31 -0.24
CA ALA A 48 -10.50 -1.65 -0.08
C ALA A 48 -12.02 -1.62 -0.20
N THR A 49 -12.56 -2.27 -1.22
CA THR A 49 -14.01 -2.42 -1.41
C THR A 49 -14.58 -3.44 -0.41
N ASP A 50 -13.71 -4.28 0.18
CA ASP A 50 -13.94 -5.18 1.30
C ASP A 50 -12.79 -5.02 2.32
N ASN A 51 -13.13 -4.73 3.59
CA ASN A 51 -12.27 -4.10 4.61
C ASN A 51 -10.90 -4.71 4.93
N PHE A 52 -10.50 -5.90 4.43
CA PHE A 52 -9.22 -6.54 4.79
C PHE A 52 -8.61 -7.43 3.69
N THR A 53 -9.02 -7.29 2.43
CA THR A 53 -8.42 -8.07 1.32
C THR A 53 -7.25 -7.31 0.69
N VAL A 54 -6.07 -7.93 0.67
CA VAL A 54 -4.84 -7.34 0.10
C VAL A 54 -4.49 -8.02 -1.22
N LEU A 55 -4.50 -7.27 -2.33
CA LEU A 55 -3.94 -7.70 -3.61
C LEU A 55 -2.45 -7.36 -3.67
N LEU A 56 -1.65 -8.27 -4.21
CA LEU A 56 -0.21 -8.11 -4.45
C LEU A 56 0.11 -8.47 -5.91
N ASN A 57 0.78 -7.56 -6.61
CA ASN A 57 1.39 -7.82 -7.91
C ASN A 57 2.77 -8.48 -7.73
N PRO A 58 3.33 -9.11 -8.79
CA PRO A 58 4.67 -9.66 -8.73
C PRO A 58 5.70 -8.64 -8.25
N MET A 59 6.53 -9.04 -7.28
CA MET A 59 7.55 -8.20 -6.62
C MET A 59 7.01 -6.99 -5.83
N GLU A 60 5.71 -6.94 -5.55
CA GLU A 60 5.11 -5.90 -4.72
C GLU A 60 5.29 -6.22 -3.23
N ILE A 61 5.73 -5.22 -2.46
CA ILE A 61 5.79 -5.27 -1.00
C ILE A 61 4.88 -4.17 -0.47
N ARG A 62 3.92 -4.53 0.39
CA ARG A 62 2.99 -3.60 1.03
C ARG A 62 3.18 -3.61 2.54
N THR A 63 3.18 -2.43 3.14
CA THR A 63 3.42 -2.23 4.57
C THR A 63 2.17 -1.67 5.21
N PHE A 64 1.71 -2.32 6.27
CA PHE A 64 0.48 -1.94 6.97
C PHE A 64 0.73 -1.77 8.47
N GLN A 65 0.17 -0.70 9.03
CA GLN A 65 0.02 -0.53 10.46
C GLN A 65 -1.38 -1.02 10.87
N ILE A 66 -1.43 -1.93 11.84
CA ILE A 66 -2.66 -2.58 12.29
C ILE A 66 -2.99 -2.11 13.70
N THR A 67 -4.25 -1.78 13.96
CA THR A 67 -4.79 -1.64 15.32
C THR A 67 -5.65 -2.84 15.64
N TRP A 68 -5.39 -3.53 16.74
CA TRP A 68 -6.09 -4.75 17.14
C TRP A 68 -6.71 -4.62 18.54
N LYS A 69 -7.69 -5.47 18.85
CA LYS A 69 -8.17 -5.72 20.21
C LYS A 69 -7.98 -7.19 20.58
#